data_AF-Q9XMR7-F1
#
_entry.id   AF-Q9XMR7-F1
#
_cell.length_a   1.000
_cell.length_b   1.000
_cell.length_c   1.000
_cell.angle_alpha   90.00
_cell.angle_beta   90.00
_cell.angle_gamma   90.00
#
_symmetry.space_group_name_H-M   'P 1'
#
loop_
_entity.id
_entity.type
_entity.pdbx_description
1 polymer ?
#
loop_
_entity_poly.entity_id
_entity_poly.type
_entity_poly.pdbx_seq_one_letter_code
_entity_poly.pdbx_strand_id
1 'polypeptide(L)'
;MFRWLFLYWYNVTDTPSAISKINLWSYINIRLFKARVSSSIAYYILSLNNLELKKLKIFYKNTYFDYIYLKSIPCLFLIIFFSSIYLFI
;
A
#
# COMPACT_ATOMS: atom_id res chain seq x y z
N MET A 1 -11.09 6.17 27.33
CA MET A 1 -9.88 6.94 27.74
C MET A 1 -10.20 8.32 28.32
N PHE A 2 -11.22 9.05 27.83
CA PHE A 2 -11.62 10.38 28.37
C PHE A 2 -12.25 10.37 29.77
N ARG A 3 -12.66 9.20 30.29
CA ARG A 3 -13.27 9.05 31.62
C ARG A 3 -12.34 9.53 32.75
N TRP A 4 -11.03 9.35 32.61
CA TRP A 4 -10.05 9.86 33.59
C TRP A 4 -9.91 11.38 33.58
N LEU A 5 -10.01 12.01 32.40
CA LEU A 5 -10.03 13.47 32.26
C LEU A 5 -11.28 14.07 32.90
N PHE A 6 -12.42 13.39 32.76
CA PHE A 6 -13.68 13.78 33.39
C PHE A 6 -13.63 13.65 34.92
N LEU A 7 -13.07 12.57 35.44
CA LEU A 7 -12.88 12.36 36.88
C LEU A 7 -11.93 13.41 37.48
N TYR A 8 -10.86 13.77 36.78
CA TYR A 8 -9.93 14.83 37.19
C TYR A 8 -10.60 16.21 37.25
N TRP A 9 -11.52 16.51 36.33
CA TRP A 9 -12.29 17.76 36.33
C TRP A 9 -13.39 17.83 37.39
N TYR A 10 -13.96 16.68 37.78
CA TYR A 10 -15.07 16.61 38.73
C TYR A 10 -14.62 16.65 40.20
N ASN A 11 -13.33 16.43 40.48
CA ASN A 11 -12.79 16.54 41.84
C ASN A 11 -12.62 18.03 42.21
N VAL A 12 -13.66 18.61 42.82
CA VAL A 12 -13.67 19.99 43.31
C VAL A 12 -12.83 20.18 44.58
N THR A 13 -12.46 19.09 45.26
CA THR A 13 -11.76 19.10 46.54
C THR A 13 -10.26 19.37 46.45
N ASP A 14 -9.64 19.07 45.32
CA ASP A 14 -8.24 19.40 45.05
C ASP A 14 -8.20 20.57 44.08
N THR A 15 -8.33 21.80 44.59
CA THR A 15 -7.95 22.96 43.79
C THR A 15 -6.47 22.81 43.42
N PRO A 16 -6.10 22.64 42.14
CA PRO A 16 -4.71 22.83 41.79
C PRO A 16 -4.48 24.32 41.98
N SER A 17 -3.63 24.67 42.95
CA SER A 17 -2.97 25.97 42.97
C SER A 17 -2.60 26.32 41.52
N ALA A 18 -2.91 27.55 41.10
CA ALA A 18 -3.01 27.99 39.71
C ALA A 18 -1.72 27.88 38.86
N ILE A 19 -0.71 27.13 39.30
CA ILE A 19 0.65 27.06 38.79
C ILE A 19 0.85 25.90 37.79
N SER A 20 -0.04 24.90 37.73
CA SER A 20 0.07 23.84 36.72
C SER A 20 -1.25 23.49 36.05
N LYS A 21 -1.89 24.49 35.42
CA LYS A 21 -2.76 24.21 34.27
C LYS A 21 -1.88 23.66 33.14
N ILE A 22 -1.54 22.37 33.20
CA ILE A 22 -1.03 21.64 32.04
C ILE A 22 -2.07 21.86 30.95
N ASN A 23 -1.67 22.56 29.89
CA ASN A 23 -2.57 22.93 28.81
C ASN A 23 -2.98 21.65 28.08
N LEU A 24 -4.09 21.03 28.52
CA LEU A 24 -4.60 19.77 27.99
C LEU A 24 -4.76 19.81 26.46
N TRP A 25 -5.00 21.00 25.91
CA TRP A 25 -5.07 21.22 24.47
C TRP A 25 -3.76 20.94 23.75
N SER A 26 -2.60 21.29 24.32
CA SER A 26 -1.32 20.95 23.69
C SER A 26 -1.10 19.44 23.64
N TYR A 27 -1.45 18.74 24.71
CA TYR A 27 -1.36 17.28 24.79
C TYR A 27 -2.31 16.57 23.79
N ILE A 28 -3.56 17.04 23.71
CA ILE A 28 -4.54 16.53 22.73
C ILE A 28 -4.04 16.79 21.31
N ASN A 29 -3.53 17.99 21.03
CA ASN A 29 -3.01 18.37 19.71
C ASN A 29 -1.80 17.52 19.30
N ILE A 30 -0.85 17.27 20.21
CA ILE A 30 0.31 16.41 19.96
C ILE A 30 -0.14 14.98 19.64
N ARG A 31 -1.13 14.45 20.36
CA ARG A 31 -1.68 13.12 20.09
C ARG A 31 -2.39 13.04 18.74
N LEU A 32 -3.21 14.03 18.40
CA LEU A 32 -3.88 14.12 17.10
C LEU A 32 -2.87 14.26 15.95
N PHE A 33 -1.84 15.09 16.13
CA PHE A 33 -0.75 15.24 15.19
C PHE A 33 -0.02 13.91 14.96
N LYS A 34 0.37 13.23 16.04
CA LYS A 34 1.03 11.91 15.96
C LYS A 34 0.17 10.89 15.21
N ALA A 35 -1.14 10.85 15.48
CA ALA A 35 -2.05 9.96 14.79
C ALA A 35 -2.11 10.26 13.28
N ARG A 36 -2.28 11.53 12.89
CA ARG A 36 -2.31 11.94 11.47
C ARG A 36 -1.00 11.65 10.73
N VAL A 37 0.13 11.87 11.38
CA VAL A 37 1.45 11.55 10.80
C VAL A 37 1.58 10.04 10.60
N SER A 38 1.22 9.23 11.60
CA SER A 38 1.27 7.77 11.48
C SER A 38 0.37 7.22 10.37
N SER A 39 -0.86 7.75 10.23
CA SER A 39 -1.76 7.33 9.16
C SER A 39 -1.24 7.71 7.77
N SER A 40 -0.62 8.89 7.66
CA SER A 40 -0.01 9.36 6.40
C SER A 40 1.18 8.48 6.01
N ILE A 41 2.07 8.17 6.96
CA ILE A 41 3.20 7.27 6.73
C ILE A 41 2.72 5.87 6.31
N ALA A 42 1.71 5.33 7.00
CA ALA A 42 1.14 4.03 6.66
C ALA A 42 0.53 4.02 5.24
N TYR A 43 -0.16 5.10 4.84
CA TYR A 43 -0.67 5.26 3.49
C TYR A 43 0.45 5.23 2.44
N TYR A 44 1.54 5.97 2.67
CA TYR A 44 2.68 5.98 1.75
C TYR A 44 3.33 4.60 1.63
N ILE A 45 3.55 3.88 2.73
CA ILE A 45 4.12 2.53 2.72
C ILE A 45 3.23 1.58 1.91
N LEU A 46 1.91 1.59 2.15
CA LEU A 46 0.96 0.77 1.40
C LEU A 46 0.95 1.11 -0.10
N SER A 47 1.04 2.40 -0.43
CA SER A 47 1.08 2.84 -1.82
C SER A 47 2.34 2.34 -2.55
N LEU A 48 3.49 2.31 -1.88
CA LEU A 48 4.75 1.79 -2.42
C LEU A 48 4.67 0.28 -2.65
N ASN A 49 4.15 -0.47 -1.68
CA ASN A 49 3.95 -1.92 -1.83
C ASN A 49 3.02 -2.25 -3.00
N ASN A 50 1.94 -1.47 -3.18
CA ASN A 50 1.03 -1.65 -4.31
C ASN A 50 1.69 -1.36 -5.67
N LEU A 51 2.59 -0.37 -5.74
CA LEU A 51 3.36 -0.08 -6.94
C LEU A 51 4.33 -1.22 -7.28
N GLU A 52 4.96 -1.82 -6.27
CA GLU A 52 5.83 -2.99 -6.44
C GLU A 52 5.06 -4.20 -7.00
N LEU A 53 3.91 -4.52 -6.40
CA LEU A 53 3.03 -5.59 -6.90
C LEU A 53 2.56 -5.33 -8.33
N LYS A 54 2.27 -4.06 -8.67
CA LYS A 54 1.89 -3.68 -10.03
C LYS A 54 3.04 -3.88 -11.02
N LYS A 55 4.29 -3.57 -10.64
CA LYS A 55 5.48 -3.86 -11.46
C LYS A 55 5.63 -5.35 -11.71
N LEU A 56 5.53 -6.18 -10.66
CA LEU A 56 5.61 -7.64 -10.80
C LEU A 56 4.56 -8.17 -11.80
N LYS A 57 3.30 -7.72 -11.69
CA LYS A 57 2.24 -8.11 -12.63
C LYS A 57 2.55 -7.73 -14.09
N ILE A 58 3.17 -6.59 -14.33
CA ILE A 58 3.56 -6.16 -15.70
C ILE A 58 4.69 -7.05 -16.22
N PHE A 59 5.70 -7.36 -15.40
CA PHE A 59 6.80 -8.25 -15.79
C PHE A 59 6.29 -9.65 -16.16
N TYR A 60 5.41 -10.25 -15.35
CA TYR A 60 4.83 -11.56 -15.66
C TYR A 60 3.96 -11.55 -16.93
N LYS A 61 3.27 -10.45 -17.22
CA LYS A 61 2.49 -10.33 -18.46
C LYS A 61 3.40 -10.29 -19.68
N ASN A 62 4.51 -9.56 -19.61
CA ASN A 62 5.46 -9.46 -20.71
C ASN A 62 6.21 -10.78 -20.95
N THR A 63 6.67 -11.45 -19.90
CA THR A 63 7.36 -12.75 -20.05
C THR A 63 6.45 -13.82 -20.63
N TYR A 64 5.16 -13.81 -20.30
CA TYR A 64 4.19 -14.73 -20.91
C TYR A 64 3.98 -14.44 -22.41
N PHE A 65 4.00 -13.16 -22.80
CA PHE A 65 3.91 -12.76 -24.20
C PHE A 65 5.15 -13.21 -25.00
N ASP A 66 6.35 -12.98 -24.46
CA ASP A 66 7.61 -13.42 -25.09
C ASP A 66 7.68 -14.95 -25.21
N TYR A 67 7.20 -15.67 -24.20
CA TYR A 67 7.12 -17.13 -24.21
C TYR A 67 6.17 -17.67 -25.28
N ILE A 68 4.98 -17.06 -25.43
CA ILE A 68 4.05 -17.42 -26.50
C ILE A 68 4.71 -17.20 -27.87
N TYR A 69 5.38 -16.06 -28.06
CA TYR A 69 6.00 -15.69 -29.32
C TYR A 69 7.13 -16.67 -29.70
N LEU A 70 7.99 -17.02 -28.74
CA LEU A 70 9.06 -17.98 -28.93
C LEU A 70 8.56 -19.39 -29.27
N LYS A 71 7.40 -19.81 -28.76
CA LYS A 71 6.79 -21.10 -29.11
C LYS A 71 6.01 -21.07 -30.43
N SER A 72 5.36 -19.96 -30.76
CA SER A 72 4.49 -19.89 -31.94
C SER A 72 5.28 -19.76 -33.25
N ILE A 73 6.42 -19.07 -33.26
CA ILE A 73 7.28 -18.92 -34.45
C ILE A 73 7.74 -20.28 -35.03
N PRO A 74 8.37 -21.19 -34.26
CA PRO A 74 8.81 -22.48 -34.80
C PRO A 74 7.63 -23.36 -35.22
N CYS A 75 6.47 -23.22 -34.56
CA CYS A 75 5.25 -23.92 -34.95
C CYS A 75 4.72 -23.45 -36.31
N LEU A 76 4.68 -22.13 -36.53
CA LEU A 76 4.33 -21.53 -37.83
C LEU A 76 5.30 -21.96 -38.93
N PHE A 77 6.60 -21.98 -38.64
CA PHE A 77 7.61 -22.44 -39.58
C PHE A 77 7.38 -23.91 -39.98
N LEU A 78 7.10 -24.78 -39.02
CA LEU A 78 6.75 -26.18 -39.30
C LEU A 78 5.50 -26.31 -40.15
N ILE A 79 4.45 -25.53 -39.87
CA ILE A 79 3.21 -25.54 -40.65
C ILE A 79 3.48 -25.15 -42.11
N ILE A 80 4.26 -24.08 -42.34
CA ILE A 80 4.63 -23.63 -43.68
C ILE A 80 5.49 -24.68 -44.40
N PHE A 81 6.41 -25.30 -43.69
CA PHE A 81 7.25 -26.36 -44.26
C PHE A 81 6.41 -27.57 -44.70
N PHE A 82 5.52 -28.07 -43.85
CA PHE A 82 4.65 -29.18 -44.21
C PHE A 82 3.63 -28.84 -45.30
N SER A 83 3.07 -27.62 -45.31
CA SER A 83 2.14 -27.21 -46.37
C SER A 83 2.84 -27.09 -47.72
N SER A 84 4.09 -26.63 -47.74
CA SER A 84 4.91 -26.59 -48.96
C SER A 84 5.17 -27.99 -49.50
N ILE A 85 5.53 -28.96 -48.64
CA ILE A 85 5.73 -30.35 -49.03
C ILE A 85 4.44 -30.93 -49.63
N TYR A 86 3.29 -30.67 -49.00
CA TYR A 86 1.99 -31.15 -49.48
C TYR A 86 1.64 -30.59 -50.87
N LEU A 87 1.98 -29.32 -51.16
CA LEU A 87 1.73 -28.71 -52.46
C LEU A 87 2.63 -29.24 -53.59
N PHE A 88 3.77 -29.85 -53.27
CA PHE A 88 4.72 -30.40 -54.24
C PHE A 88 4.60 -31.93 -54.44
N ILE A 89 3.73 -32.59 -53.67
CA ILE A 89 3.33 -34.01 -53.84
C ILE A 89 2.05 -34.07 -54.67
#